data_AF-A0A971W248-F1
#
_entry.id   AF-A0A971W248-F1
#
_cell.length_a   1.000
_cell.length_b   1.000
_cell.length_c   1.000
_cell.angle_alpha   90.00
_cell.angle_beta   90.00
_cell.angle_gamma   90.00
#
_symmetry.space_group_name_H-M   'P 1'
#
loop_
_entity.id
_entity.type
_entity.pdbx_description
1 polymer ?
#
loop_
_entity_poly.entity_id
_entity_poly.type
_entity_poly.pdbx_seq_one_letter_code
_entity_poly.pdbx_strand_id
1 'polypeptide(L)' 'MDNRQDLDNIREQLETIKRNNISSMEGIEAINLIMVDNNNARVKDAGLADQVARLGEKIREMSFELRKTEEMLKGRQFH' A
#
# COMPACT_ATOMS: atom_id res chain seq x y z
N MET A 1 3.41 -17.44 27.74
CA MET A 1 2.11 -16.98 27.20
C MET A 1 2.25 -15.68 26.41
N ASP A 2 3.26 -14.82 26.65
CA ASP A 2 3.44 -13.53 25.95
C ASP A 2 3.54 -13.62 24.42
N ASN A 3 4.31 -14.57 23.90
CA ASN A 3 4.66 -14.58 22.47
C ASN A 3 3.46 -14.78 21.52
N ARG A 4 2.34 -15.35 21.99
CA ARG A 4 1.16 -15.59 21.14
C ARG A 4 0.32 -14.33 20.97
N GLN A 5 0.12 -13.59 22.05
CA GLN A 5 -0.59 -12.31 22.01
C GLN A 5 0.18 -11.29 21.18
N ASP A 6 1.51 -11.26 21.31
CA ASP A 6 2.35 -10.36 20.52
C ASP A 6 2.27 -10.67 19.02
N LEU A 7 2.27 -11.96 18.64
CA LEU A 7 2.09 -12.37 17.25
C LEU A 7 0.71 -11.99 16.69
N ASP A 8 -0.34 -12.12 17.50
CA ASP A 8 -1.69 -11.73 17.09
C ASP A 8 -1.81 -10.19 16.95
N ASN A 9 -1.20 -9.42 17.86
CA ASN A 9 -1.13 -7.96 17.76
C ASN A 9 -0.37 -7.51 16.49
N ILE A 10 0.77 -8.14 16.20
CA ILE A 10 1.54 -7.85 14.98
C ILE A 10 0.71 -8.17 13.73
N ARG A 11 -0.03 -9.28 13.73
CA ARG A 11 -0.92 -9.64 12.61
C ARG A 11 -2.03 -8.60 12.41
N GLU A 12 -2.66 -8.12 13.47
CA GLU A 12 -3.69 -7.09 13.39
C GLU A 12 -3.13 -5.76 12.84
N GLN A 13 -1.92 -5.40 13.26
CA GLN A 13 -1.22 -4.23 12.73
C GLN A 13 -0.93 -4.38 11.23
N LEU A 14 -0.43 -5.54 10.79
CA LEU A 14 -0.17 -5.81 9.37
C LEU A 14 -1.45 -5.71 8.52
N GLU A 15 -2.56 -6.28 8.98
CA GLU A 15 -3.84 -6.17 8.28
C GLU A 15 -4.36 -4.73 8.24
N THR A 16 -4.11 -3.94 9.28
CA THR A 16 -4.45 -2.51 9.29
C THR A 16 -3.63 -1.74 8.26
N ILE A 17 -2.32 -1.95 8.21
CA ILE A 17 -1.45 -1.28 7.23
C ILE A 17 -1.86 -1.68 5.81
N LYS A 18 -2.16 -2.96 5.57
CA LYS A 18 -2.63 -3.46 4.27
C LYS A 18 -3.92 -2.78 3.81
N ARG A 19 -4.92 -2.64 4.69
CA ARG A 19 -6.15 -1.89 4.39
C ARG A 19 -5.84 -0.43 4.04
N ASN A 20 -4.97 0.22 4.82
CA ASN A 20 -4.57 1.60 4.55
C ASN A 20 -3.85 1.77 3.21
N ASN A 21 -3.00 0.81 2.82
CA ASN A 21 -2.32 0.83 1.52
C ASN A 21 -3.33 0.69 0.36
N ILE A 22 -4.34 -0.18 0.50
CA ILE A 22 -5.42 -0.32 -0.49
C ILE A 22 -6.17 1.00 -0.64
N SER A 23 -6.65 1.58 0.46
CA SER A 23 -7.38 2.86 0.41
C SER A 23 -6.52 4.01 -0.14
N SER A 24 -5.22 4.01 0.14
CA SER A 24 -4.29 5.01 -0.41
C SER A 24 -4.11 4.84 -1.93
N MET A 25 -4.05 3.60 -2.43
CA MET A 25 -4.01 3.33 -3.87
C MET A 25 -5.30 3.75 -4.57
N GLU A 26 -6.46 3.47 -3.97
CA GLU A 26 -7.77 3.94 -4.48
C GLU A 26 -7.79 5.47 -4.57
N GLY A 27 -7.27 6.17 -3.56
CA GLY A 27 -7.14 7.63 -3.59
C GLY A 27 -6.21 8.13 -4.70
N ILE A 28 -5.10 7.45 -4.94
CA ILE A 28 -4.16 7.77 -6.03
C ILE A 28 -4.81 7.55 -7.40
N GLU A 29 -5.58 6.49 -7.58
CA GLU A 29 -6.32 6.24 -8.81
C GLU A 29 -7.37 7.32 -9.06
N ALA A 30 -8.10 7.74 -8.02
CA ALA A 30 -9.04 8.85 -8.11
C ALA A 30 -8.34 10.16 -8.52
N ILE A 31 -7.18 10.46 -7.92
CA ILE A 31 -6.37 11.62 -8.32
C ILE A 31 -5.95 11.51 -9.78
N ASN A 32 -5.43 10.36 -10.21
CA ASN A 32 -5.03 10.13 -11.60
C ASN A 32 -6.19 10.35 -12.58
N LEU A 33 -7.40 9.89 -12.26
CA LEU A 33 -8.59 10.12 -13.09
C LEU A 33 -8.92 11.61 -13.25
N ILE A 34 -8.74 12.41 -12.19
CA ILE A 34 -8.99 13.85 -12.21
C ILE A 34 -7.87 14.60 -12.96
N MET A 35 -6.65 14.05 -12.96
CA MET A 35 -5.46 14.64 -13.55
C MET A 35 -5.37 14.51 -15.07
N VAL A 36 -6.12 13.61 -15.68
CA VAL A 36 -6.26 13.53 -17.14
C VAL A 36 -7.34 14.50 -17.60
N ASP A 37 -7.01 15.37 -18.54
CA ASP A 37 -7.95 16.38 -19.02
C ASP A 37 -8.96 15.80 -20.04
N ASN A 38 -10.18 16.35 -19.99
CA ASN A 38 -11.38 15.94 -20.73
C ASN A 38 -11.09 15.56 -22.20
N ASN A 39 -10.89 14.26 -22.46
CA ASN A 39 -10.78 13.62 -23.78
C ASN A 39 -9.55 13.90 -24.66
N ASN A 40 -8.50 14.59 -24.19
CA ASN A 40 -7.28 14.79 -24.98
C ASN A 40 -6.01 14.13 -24.43
N ALA A 41 -6.13 13.28 -23.38
CA ALA A 41 -5.03 12.57 -22.74
C ALA A 41 -3.89 13.46 -22.20
N ARG A 42 -4.13 14.77 -22.10
CA ARG A 42 -3.14 15.74 -21.64
C ARG A 42 -3.19 15.80 -20.11
N VAL A 43 -2.04 15.58 -19.49
CA VAL A 43 -1.88 15.70 -18.04
C VAL A 43 -2.01 17.17 -17.64
N LYS A 44 -2.89 17.47 -16.69
CA LYS A 44 -3.14 18.85 -16.21
C LYS A 44 -1.90 19.47 -15.56
N ASP A 45 -1.11 18.66 -14.85
CA ASP A 45 0.14 19.05 -14.23
C ASP A 45 1.12 17.86 -14.24
N ALA A 46 2.16 17.95 -15.06
CA ALA A 46 3.16 16.89 -15.22
C ALA A 46 4.01 16.68 -13.95
N GLY A 47 4.26 17.73 -13.17
CA GLY A 47 5.02 17.65 -11.93
C GLY A 47 4.23 16.94 -10.83
N LEU A 48 2.94 17.28 -10.71
CA LEU A 48 2.03 16.56 -9.82
C LEU A 48 1.89 15.08 -10.24
N ALA A 49 1.89 14.79 -11.55
CA ALA A 49 1.72 13.42 -12.05
C ALA A 49 2.90 12.54 -11.66
N ASP A 50 4.13 13.07 -11.77
CA ASP A 50 5.33 12.36 -11.32
C ASP A 50 5.30 12.11 -9.80
N GLN A 51 4.85 13.09 -9.01
CA GLN A 51 4.74 12.91 -7.55
C GLN A 51 3.69 11.85 -7.17
N VAL A 52 2.53 11.86 -7.81
CA VAL A 52 1.47 10.87 -7.58
C VAL A 52 1.90 9.47 -8.03
N ALA A 53 2.60 9.37 -9.16
CA ALA A 53 3.17 8.12 -9.65
C ALA A 53 4.21 7.54 -8.67
N ARG A 54 5.13 8.37 -8.17
CA ARG A 54 6.13 7.97 -7.16
C ARG A 54 5.47 7.53 -5.85
N LEU A 55 4.42 8.22 -5.42
CA LEU A 55 3.67 7.83 -4.23
C LEU A 55 3.03 6.44 -4.41
N GLY A 56 2.43 6.19 -5.57
CA GLY A 56 1.86 4.89 -5.92
C GLY A 56 2.92 3.79 -5.96
N GLU A 57 4.11 4.06 -6.48
CA GLU A 57 5.24 3.14 -6.44
C GLU A 57 5.66 2.81 -5.00
N LYS A 58 5.76 3.81 -4.12
CA LYS A 58 6.10 3.58 -2.71
C LYS A 58 5.07 2.75 -1.95
N ILE A 59 3.77 2.95 -2.21
CA ILE A 59 2.73 2.13 -1.59
C ILE A 59 2.79 0.68 -2.11
N ARG A 60 3.14 0.47 -3.39
CA ARG A 60 3.35 -0.89 -3.93
C ARG A 60 4.56 -1.57 -3.31
N GLU A 61 5.69 -0.87 -3.17
CA GLU A 61 6.88 -1.36 -2.45
C GLU A 61 6.52 -1.75 -1.01
N MET A 62 5.81 -0.87 -0.28
CA MET A 62 5.36 -1.17 1.08
C MET A 62 4.46 -2.42 1.12
N SER A 63 3.55 -2.57 0.17
CA SER A 63 2.66 -3.73 0.10
C SER A 63 3.42 -5.02 -0.18
N PHE A 64 4.49 -4.95 -0.97
CA PHE A 64 5.37 -6.08 -1.23
C PHE A 64 6.17 -6.49 0.02
N GLU A 65 6.75 -5.54 0.74
CA GLU A 65 7.48 -5.82 1.99
C GLU A 65 6.57 -6.33 3.11
N LEU A 66 5.32 -5.83 3.20
CA LEU A 66 4.31 -6.38 4.11
C LEU A 66 4.03 -7.85 3.81
N ARG A 67 3.89 -8.22 2.53
CA ARG A 67 3.65 -9.61 2.13
C ARG A 67 4.81 -10.53 2.54
N LYS A 68 6.05 -10.09 2.35
CA LYS A 68 7.23 -10.83 2.83
C LYS A 68 7.20 -11.02 4.35
N THR A 69 6.84 -9.97 5.07
CA THR A 69 6.74 -10.01 6.54
C THR A 69 5.69 -11.02 6.99
N GLU A 70 4.52 -11.05 6.35
CA GLU A 70 3.47 -12.04 6.61
C GLU A 70 3.95 -13.48 6.35
N GLU A 71 4.69 -13.70 5.26
CA GLU A 71 5.26 -15.01 4.92
C GLU A 71 6.29 -15.48 5.95
N MET A 72 7.17 -14.57 6.40
CA MET A 72 8.13 -14.85 7.48
C MET A 72 7.43 -15.19 8.80
N LEU A 73 6.36 -14.48 9.14
CA LEU A 73 5.58 -14.75 10.36
C LEU A 73 4.86 -16.09 10.29
N LYS A 74 4.29 -16.46 9.13
CA LYS A 74 3.70 -17.79 8.92
C LYS A 74 4.74 -18.90 9.12
N GLY A 75 5.96 -18.72 8.58
CA GLY A 75 7.05 -19.69 8.76
C GLY A 75 7.47 -19.88 10.23
N ARG A 76 7.31 -18.86 11.08
CA ARG A 76 7.62 -18.93 12.52
C ARG A 76 6.51 -19.54 13.37
N GLN A 77 5.29 -19.70 12.85
CA GLN A 77 4.19 -20.33 13.60
C GLN A 77 4.25 -21.87 13.60
N PHE A 78 5.10 -22.47 12.77
CA PHE A 78 5.26 -23.93 12.63
C PHE A 78 6.54 -24.47 13.29
N HIS A 79 7.23 -23.66 14.11
CA HIS A 79 8.44 -24.03 14.86
C HIS A 79 8.29 -23.76 16.35
#